data_AF-A0A395XS15-F1
#
_entry.id   AF-A0A395XS15-F1
#
_cell.length_a   1.000
_cell.length_b   1.000
_cell.length_c   1.000
_cell.angle_alpha   90.00
_cell.angle_beta   90.00
_cell.angle_gamma   90.00
#
_symmetry.space_group_name_H-M   'P 1'
#
loop_
_entity.id
_entity.type
_entity.pdbx_description
1 polymer ?
#
loop_
_entity_poly.entity_id
_entity_poly.type
_entity_poly.pdbx_seq_one_letter_code
_entity_poly.pdbx_strand_id
1 'polypeptide(L)'
;MENEVWSEISAFLNNLRCGDVSRKSYLHFPELEEAEKIRKVKKANFETEMRKLNAEQRQQIENYLEAVQHLAFMEEERAYCQGYVDCIQLLGGLGVLNSNPEIEMMVSKMKK
;
A
#
# COMPACT_ATOMS: atom_id res chain seq x y z
N MET A 1 -1.15 16.16 -24.59
CA MET A 1 -2.29 15.24 -24.40
C MET A 1 -1.82 14.18 -23.43
N GLU A 2 -2.17 14.32 -22.14
CA GLU A 2 -2.21 13.13 -21.29
C GLU A 2 -3.20 12.18 -21.97
N ASN A 3 -2.71 10.99 -22.34
CA ASN A 3 -3.49 10.04 -23.11
C ASN A 3 -4.66 9.62 -22.22
N GLU A 4 -5.89 9.88 -22.65
CA GLU A 4 -7.13 9.55 -21.93
C GLU A 4 -7.12 8.09 -21.44
N VAL A 5 -6.50 7.21 -22.23
CA VAL A 5 -6.21 5.80 -21.89
C VAL A 5 -5.38 5.64 -20.60
N TRP A 6 -4.33 6.45 -20.39
CA TRP A 6 -3.51 6.39 -19.18
C TRP A 6 -4.26 6.89 -17.94
N SER A 7 -5.14 7.88 -18.10
CA SER A 7 -6.01 8.35 -17.02
C SER A 7 -6.99 7.26 -16.59
N GLU A 8 -7.61 6.58 -17.56
CA GLU A 8 -8.51 5.45 -17.30
C GLU A 8 -7.80 4.27 -16.64
N ILE A 9 -6.59 3.91 -17.11
CA ILE A 9 -5.78 2.85 -16.49
C ILE A 9 -5.38 3.23 -15.06
N SER A 10 -4.98 4.49 -14.82
CA SER A 10 -4.63 4.97 -13.49
C SER A 10 -5.84 4.95 -12.54
N ALA A 11 -7.00 5.41 -13.01
CA ALA A 11 -8.25 5.33 -12.26
C ALA A 11 -8.64 3.88 -11.94
N PHE A 12 -8.51 2.97 -12.91
CA PHE A 12 -8.76 1.55 -12.70
C PHE A 12 -7.82 0.93 -11.65
N LEU A 13 -6.52 1.20 -11.73
CA LEU A 13 -5.54 0.70 -10.75
C LEU A 13 -5.78 1.29 -9.36
N ASN A 14 -6.14 2.57 -9.25
CA ASN A 14 -6.52 3.20 -7.98
C ASN A 14 -7.78 2.57 -7.37
N ASN A 15 -8.78 2.26 -8.21
CA ASN A 15 -9.99 1.55 -7.77
C ASN A 15 -9.68 0.13 -7.30
N LEU A 16 -8.72 -0.54 -7.95
CA LEU A 16 -8.26 -1.88 -7.52
C LEU A 16 -7.51 -1.84 -6.18
N ARG A 17 -6.79 -0.76 -5.89
CA ARG A 17 -6.00 -0.56 -4.67
C ARG A 17 -6.85 -0.07 -3.49
N CYS A 18 -7.93 -0.79 -3.22
CA CYS A 18 -8.87 -0.49 -2.14
C CYS A 18 -9.54 0.90 -2.21
N GLY A 19 -9.41 1.63 -3.33
CA GLY A 19 -10.07 2.93 -3.52
C GLY A 19 -11.59 2.83 -3.58
N ASP A 20 -12.12 1.69 -4.06
CA ASP A 20 -13.54 1.36 -4.00
C ASP A 20 -13.78 0.22 -2.99
N VAL A 21 -14.23 0.57 -1.80
CA VAL A 21 -14.59 -0.36 -0.72
C VAL A 21 -15.98 -0.99 -0.89
N SER A 22 -16.76 -0.54 -1.89
CA SER A 22 -18.14 -1.00 -2.12
C SER A 22 -18.21 -2.24 -3.03
N ARG A 23 -17.13 -2.57 -3.72
CA ARG A 23 -17.07 -3.72 -4.62
C ARG A 23 -17.23 -5.05 -3.87
N LYS A 24 -17.88 -6.03 -4.51
CA LYS A 24 -18.14 -7.35 -3.93
C LYS A 24 -16.88 -8.13 -3.53
N SER A 25 -15.77 -7.89 -4.21
CA SER A 25 -14.49 -8.55 -3.93
C SER A 25 -13.61 -7.76 -2.97
N TYR A 26 -14.14 -6.72 -2.33
CA TYR A 26 -13.40 -6.00 -1.29
C TYR A 26 -13.22 -6.92 -0.10
N LEU A 27 -11.98 -7.03 0.38
CA LEU A 27 -11.68 -7.83 1.55
C LEU A 27 -11.83 -6.96 2.79
N HIS A 28 -12.81 -7.29 3.60
CA HIS A 28 -13.01 -6.64 4.89
C HIS A 28 -12.13 -7.30 5.95
N PHE A 29 -11.30 -6.50 6.61
CA PHE A 29 -10.41 -6.91 7.70
C PHE A 29 -10.82 -6.17 8.98
N PRO A 30 -11.67 -6.76 9.83
CA PRO A 30 -12.06 -6.14 11.10
C PRO A 30 -10.87 -5.73 11.98
N GLU A 31 -9.77 -6.48 11.91
CA GLU A 31 -8.54 -6.20 12.63
C GLU A 31 -7.89 -4.88 12.19
N LEU A 32 -8.01 -4.53 10.92
CA LEU A 32 -7.53 -3.25 10.40
C LEU A 32 -8.34 -2.10 10.97
N GLU A 33 -9.67 -2.23 11.00
CA GLU A 33 -10.56 -1.20 11.57
C GLU A 33 -10.27 -0.96 13.06
N GLU A 34 -10.01 -2.04 13.81
CA GLU A 34 -9.65 -1.93 15.22
C GLU A 34 -8.28 -1.27 15.40
N ALA A 35 -7.28 -1.66 14.59
CA ALA A 35 -5.97 -1.02 14.60
C ALA A 35 -6.06 0.48 14.28
N GLU A 36 -6.93 0.89 13.35
CA GLU A 36 -7.18 2.30 13.04
C GLU A 36 -7.79 3.08 14.19
N LYS A 37 -8.77 2.51 14.90
CA LYS A 37 -9.37 3.13 16.09
C LYS A 37 -8.31 3.34 17.18
N ILE A 38 -7.51 2.30 17.45
CA ILE A 38 -6.40 2.37 18.42
C ILE A 38 -5.41 3.46 18.00
N ARG A 39 -5.04 3.53 16.71
CA ARG A 39 -4.14 4.56 16.18
C ARG A 39 -4.69 5.97 16.41
N LYS A 40 -5.98 6.21 16.14
CA LYS A 40 -6.63 7.52 16.35
C LYS A 40 -6.56 7.96 17.81
N VAL A 41 -6.86 7.06 18.76
CA VAL A 41 -6.78 7.35 20.20
C VAL A 41 -5.33 7.66 20.63
N LYS A 42 -4.38 6.82 20.20
CA LYS A 42 -2.95 7.03 20.53
C LYS A 42 -2.40 8.33 19.94
N LYS A 43 -2.84 8.72 18.74
CA LYS A 43 -2.44 9.98 18.08
C LYS A 43 -2.85 11.20 18.92
N ALA A 44 -4.06 11.23 19.48
CA ALA A 44 -4.51 12.34 20.30
C ALA A 44 -3.64 12.53 21.57
N ASN A 45 -3.30 11.43 22.25
CA ASN A 45 -2.40 11.46 23.40
C ASN A 45 -0.99 11.91 23.00
N PHE A 46 -0.47 11.38 21.89
CA PHE A 46 0.83 11.75 21.35
C PHE A 46 0.92 13.25 21.03
N GLU A 47 -0.09 13.82 20.36
CA GLU A 47 -0.14 15.26 20.05
C GLU A 47 -0.15 16.13 21.31
N THR A 48 -0.76 15.66 22.39
CA THR A 48 -0.77 16.37 23.68
C THR A 48 0.61 16.38 24.33
N GLU A 49 1.33 15.26 24.31
CA GLU A 49 2.69 15.17 24.85
C GLU A 49 3.70 15.96 23.99
N MET A 50 3.55 15.95 22.66
CA MET A 50 4.42 16.71 21.75
C MET A 50 4.39 18.22 22.00
N ARG A 51 3.28 18.77 22.53
CA ARG A 51 3.18 20.19 22.89
C ARG A 51 4.04 20.57 24.10
N LYS A 52 4.46 19.60 24.91
CA LYS A 52 5.30 19.84 26.10
C LYS A 52 6.80 19.88 25.77
N LEU A 53 7.18 19.42 24.58
CA LEU A 53 8.57 19.36 24.15
C LEU A 53 9.04 20.72 23.63
N ASN A 54 10.35 20.93 23.70
CA ASN A 54 10.96 22.07 23.03
C ASN A 54 11.01 21.86 21.50
N ALA A 55 11.29 22.94 20.76
CA ALA A 55 11.24 22.91 19.30
C ALA A 55 12.23 21.91 18.68
N GLU A 56 13.43 21.78 19.24
CA GLU A 56 14.46 20.88 18.70
C GLU A 56 14.08 19.41 18.89
N GLN A 57 13.65 19.04 20.10
CA GLN A 57 13.16 17.68 20.41
C GLN A 57 11.96 17.33 19.55
N ARG A 58 11.03 18.27 19.40
CA ARG A 58 9.83 18.10 18.58
C ARG A 58 10.19 17.83 17.12
N GLN A 59 11.09 18.64 16.54
CA GLN A 59 11.52 18.49 15.16
C GLN A 59 12.21 17.14 14.92
N GLN A 60 13.06 16.69 15.85
CA GLN A 60 13.72 15.38 15.74
C GLN A 60 12.70 14.22 15.70
N ILE A 61 11.67 14.28 16.55
CA ILE A 61 10.61 13.25 16.59
C ILE A 61 9.74 13.31 15.33
N GLU A 62 9.37 14.51 14.87
CA GLU A 62 8.56 14.68 13.65
C GLU A 62 9.30 14.15 12.42
N ASN A 63 10.59 14.44 12.28
CA ASN A 63 11.43 13.90 11.19
C ASN A 63 11.47 12.36 11.20
N TYR A 64 11.62 11.76 12.38
CA TYR A 64 11.62 10.30 12.49
C TYR A 64 10.24 9.70 12.16
N LEU A 65 9.16 10.32 12.63
CA LEU A 65 7.80 9.86 12.32
C LEU A 65 7.48 9.95 10.83
N GLU A 66 7.92 11.01 10.15
CA GLU A 66 7.79 11.14 8.71
C GLU A 66 8.55 10.02 7.98
N ALA A 67 9.79 9.72 8.40
CA ALA A 67 10.55 8.62 7.83
C ALA A 67 9.87 7.25 8.04
N VAL A 68 9.30 7.01 9.22
CA VAL A 68 8.55 5.78 9.53
C VAL A 68 7.26 5.69 8.70
N GLN A 69 6.52 6.79 8.54
CA GLN A 69 5.32 6.82 7.70
C GLN A 69 5.63 6.57 6.22
N HIS A 70 6.71 7.18 5.72
CA HIS A 70 7.17 6.96 4.36
C HIS A 70 7.61 5.51 4.15
N LEU A 71 8.34 4.91 5.10
CA LEU A 71 8.71 3.49 5.03
C LEU A 71 7.48 2.59 4.99
N ALA A 72 6.51 2.81 5.89
CA ALA A 72 5.27 2.02 5.94
C ALA A 72 4.49 2.11 4.61
N PHE A 73 4.42 3.29 4.00
CA PHE A 73 3.82 3.47 2.68
C PHE A 73 4.55 2.63 1.62
N MET A 74 5.89 2.71 1.55
CA MET A 74 6.67 1.95 0.58
C MET A 74 6.57 0.43 0.79
N GLU A 75 6.45 -0.03 2.05
CA GLU A 75 6.21 -1.44 2.38
C GLU A 75 4.83 -1.91 1.91
N GLU A 76 3.80 -1.08 2.07
CA GLU A 76 2.44 -1.35 1.56
C GLU A 76 2.43 -1.43 0.02
N GLU A 77 3.07 -0.48 -0.67
CA GLU A 77 3.24 -0.52 -2.14
C GLU A 77 3.91 -1.81 -2.59
N ARG A 78 4.99 -2.19 -1.90
CA ARG A 78 5.76 -3.40 -2.21
C ARG A 78 4.90 -4.64 -2.01
N ALA A 79 4.20 -4.75 -0.88
CA ALA A 79 3.33 -5.89 -0.58
C ALA A 79 2.18 -6.00 -1.59
N TYR A 80 1.59 -4.87 -1.99
CA TYR A 80 0.55 -4.82 -3.01
C TYR A 80 1.05 -5.32 -4.37
N CYS A 81 2.18 -4.81 -4.84
CA CYS A 81 2.81 -5.27 -6.08
C CYS A 81 3.21 -6.75 -6.00
N GLN A 82 3.81 -7.18 -4.89
CA GLN A 82 4.22 -8.56 -4.68
C GLN A 82 3.00 -9.50 -4.70
N GLY A 83 1.88 -9.10 -4.11
CA GLY A 83 0.63 -9.87 -4.13
C GLY A 83 0.14 -10.18 -5.55
N TYR A 84 0.28 -9.26 -6.50
CA TYR A 84 -0.02 -9.54 -7.91
C TYR A 84 0.95 -10.55 -8.53
N VAL A 85 2.25 -10.39 -8.28
CA VAL A 85 3.27 -11.30 -8.80
C VAL A 85 3.03 -12.72 -8.26
N ASP A 86 2.77 -12.84 -6.97
CA ASP A 86 2.50 -14.12 -6.30
C ASP A 86 1.21 -14.77 -6.85
N CYS A 87 0.16 -13.97 -7.07
CA CYS A 87 -1.09 -14.45 -7.68
C CYS A 87 -0.87 -14.98 -9.10
N ILE A 88 -0.13 -14.26 -9.95
CA ILE A 88 0.20 -14.69 -11.32
C ILE A 88 1.02 -15.98 -11.29
N GLN A 89 2.04 -16.05 -10.42
CA GLN A 89 2.87 -17.26 -10.28
C GLN A 89 2.04 -18.45 -9.80
N LEU A 90 1.14 -18.27 -8.84
CA LEU A 90 0.23 -19.31 -8.36
C LEU A 90 -0.65 -19.84 -9.50
N LEU A 91 -1.31 -18.94 -10.24
CA LEU A 91 -2.20 -19.33 -11.34
C LEU A 91 -1.43 -19.98 -12.50
N GLY A 92 -0.22 -19.52 -12.81
CA GLY A 92 0.67 -20.15 -13.78
C GLY A 92 1.13 -21.55 -13.34
N GLY A 93 1.51 -21.71 -12.07
CA GLY A 93 1.87 -23.02 -11.50
C GLY A 93 0.71 -24.02 -11.48
N LEU A 94 -0.53 -23.53 -11.36
CA LEU A 94 -1.74 -24.34 -11.47
C LEU A 94 -2.15 -24.64 -12.92
N GLY A 95 -1.45 -24.09 -13.91
CA GLY A 95 -1.77 -24.24 -15.34
C GLY A 95 -3.04 -23.49 -15.78
N VAL A 96 -3.54 -22.57 -14.96
CA VAL A 96 -4.71 -21.73 -15.29
C VAL A 96 -4.33 -20.64 -16.28
N LEU A 97 -3.12 -20.08 -16.12
CA LEU A 97 -2.55 -19.14 -17.07
C LEU A 97 -1.62 -19.90 -18.03
N ASN A 98 -1.77 -19.67 -19.33
CA ASN A 98 -0.80 -20.14 -20.31
C ASN A 98 0.54 -19.46 -20.07
N SER A 99 1.64 -20.22 -20.21
CA SER A 99 2.99 -19.67 -20.20
C SER A 99 3.10 -18.55 -21.24
N ASN A 100 3.40 -17.33 -20.79
CA ASN A 100 3.64 -16.19 -21.66
C ASN A 100 5.08 -15.67 -21.38
N PRO A 101 5.99 -15.76 -22.37
CA PRO A 101 7.37 -15.29 -22.24
C PRO A 101 7.49 -13.82 -21.79
N GLU A 102 6.52 -12.98 -22.15
CA GLU A 102 6.52 -11.56 -21.76
C GLU A 102 6.20 -11.36 -20.28
N ILE A 103 5.29 -12.17 -19.73
CA ILE A 103 4.96 -12.17 -18.30
C ILE A 103 6.15 -12.70 -17.50
N GLU A 104 6.78 -13.79 -17.95
CA GLU A 104 8.00 -14.33 -17.33
C GLU A 104 9.13 -13.29 -17.30
N MET A 105 9.30 -12.55 -18.40
CA MET A 105 10.25 -11.45 -18.48
C MET A 105 9.90 -10.29 -17.52
N MET A 106 8.64 -9.87 -17.42
CA MET A 106 8.23 -8.84 -16.45
C MET A 106 8.51 -9.27 -15.00
N VAL A 107 8.13 -10.50 -14.64
CA VAL A 107 8.40 -11.06 -13.31
C VAL A 107 9.91 -11.11 -13.03
N SER A 108 10.74 -11.44 -14.02
CA SER A 108 12.21 -11.46 -13.86
C SER A 108 12.81 -10.09 -13.52
N LYS A 109 12.20 -9.00 -14.01
CA LYS A 109 12.66 -7.62 -13.76
C LYS A 109 12.26 -7.09 -12.39
N MET A 110 11.19 -7.63 -11.79
CA MET A 110 10.71 -7.25 -10.46
C MET A 110 11.43 -7.98 -9.31
N LYS A 111 12.21 -9.02 -9.62
CA LYS A 111 13.00 -9.80 -8.64
C LYS A 111 14.35 -9.17 -8.25
N LYS A 112 14.70 -8.00 -8.81
CA LYS A 112 15.90 -7.24 -8.49
C LYS A 112 15.60 -6.12 -7.51
#